data_AF-A0A971VJN1-F1
#
_entry.id   AF-A0A971VJN1-F1
#
_cell.length_a   1.000
_cell.length_b   1.000
_cell.length_c   1.000
_cell.angle_alpha   90.00
_cell.angle_beta   90.00
_cell.angle_gamma   90.00
#
_symmetry.space_group_name_H-M   'P 1'
#
loop_
_entity.id
_entity.type
_entity.pdbx_description
1 polymer ?
#
loop_
_entity_poly.entity_id
_entity_poly.type
_entity_poly.pdbx_seq_one_letter_code
_entity_poly.pdbx_strand_id
1 'polypeptide(L)'
;MSTTADQRGCIISYNTQGFDPSVSVVRQGAIGVTPLTITLTSHFVPAEKNMGAVFFFDDEMQYIPYYTAAKTLDGGLTMPVPSNIKSLKSVKPGFYHCFDYSFFYCNLVENVRLRIDSYLNK
;
A
#
# COMPACT_ATOMS: atom_id res chain seq x y z
N MET A 1 -7.82 0.10 14.27
CA MET A 1 -6.83 -0.05 13.17
C MET A 1 -5.76 -1.03 13.60
N SER A 2 -5.18 -1.78 12.66
CA SER A 2 -4.07 -2.70 12.97
C SER A 2 -2.80 -1.95 13.34
N THR A 3 -2.12 -2.37 14.40
CA THR A 3 -0.82 -1.83 14.84
C THR A 3 0.34 -2.79 14.62
N THR A 4 0.05 -4.08 14.41
CA THR A 4 1.01 -5.12 14.02
C THR A 4 0.47 -5.97 12.87
N ALA A 5 1.34 -6.76 12.22
CA ALA A 5 0.98 -7.59 11.07
C ALA A 5 -0.02 -8.72 11.41
N ASP A 6 0.10 -9.30 12.59
CA ASP A 6 -0.63 -10.49 13.06
C ASP A 6 -1.88 -10.16 13.90
N GLN A 7 -2.12 -8.88 14.21
CA GLN A 7 -3.25 -8.45 15.03
C GLN A 7 -4.59 -8.79 14.34
N ARG A 8 -5.46 -9.50 15.06
CA ARG A 8 -6.81 -9.87 14.59
C ARG A 8 -7.88 -8.94 15.17
N GLY A 9 -9.09 -8.98 14.61
CA GLY A 9 -10.22 -8.14 15.08
C GLY A 9 -10.03 -6.64 14.80
N CYS A 10 -9.17 -6.30 13.84
CA CYS A 10 -8.85 -4.93 13.46
C CYS A 10 -8.92 -4.77 11.94
N ILE A 11 -8.92 -3.51 11.48
CA ILE A 11 -8.96 -3.15 10.06
C ILE A 11 -7.59 -2.61 9.62
N ILE A 12 -7.16 -3.00 8.42
CA ILE A 12 -6.12 -2.32 7.66
C ILE A 12 -6.83 -1.42 6.65
N SER A 13 -6.51 -0.13 6.68
CA SER A 13 -7.02 0.85 5.72
C SER A 13 -5.89 1.79 5.34
N TYR A 14 -5.84 2.12 4.06
CA TYR A 14 -4.92 3.05 3.44
C TYR A 14 -5.53 3.54 2.14
N ASN A 15 -5.01 4.66 1.65
CA ASN A 15 -5.35 5.21 0.35
C ASN A 15 -4.06 5.73 -0.25
N THR A 16 -3.64 5.19 -1.40
CA THR A 16 -2.37 5.56 -2.00
C THR A 16 -2.48 6.84 -2.80
N GLN A 17 -1.57 7.77 -2.53
CA GLN A 17 -1.45 9.05 -3.23
C GLN A 17 0.03 9.43 -3.40
N GLY A 18 0.31 10.34 -4.33
CA GLY A 18 1.62 10.97 -4.44
C GLY A 18 1.93 11.86 -3.24
N PHE A 19 3.17 12.38 -3.15
CA PHE A 19 3.53 13.37 -2.13
C PHE A 19 2.74 14.68 -2.24
N ASP A 20 2.37 15.05 -3.47
CA ASP A 20 1.58 16.25 -3.77
C ASP A 20 0.46 15.87 -4.77
N PRO A 21 -0.62 15.23 -4.28
CA PRO A 21 -1.69 14.79 -5.16
C PRO A 21 -2.60 15.95 -5.51
N SER A 22 -2.97 16.07 -6.78
CA SER A 22 -3.91 17.10 -7.23
C SER A 22 -5.30 17.01 -6.59
N VAL A 23 -5.67 15.82 -6.09
CA VAL A 23 -6.86 15.58 -5.26
C VAL A 23 -6.49 14.52 -4.22
N SER A 24 -6.84 14.77 -2.96
CA SER A 24 -6.80 13.76 -1.90
C SER A 24 -8.21 13.44 -1.42
N VAL A 25 -8.47 12.16 -1.17
CA VAL A 25 -9.72 11.67 -0.55
C VAL A 25 -9.53 11.33 0.94
N VAL A 26 -8.34 11.59 1.48
CA VAL A 26 -8.01 11.37 2.88
C VAL A 26 -8.64 12.49 3.71
N ARG A 27 -9.46 12.12 4.69
CA ARG A 27 -10.11 13.07 5.59
C ARG A 27 -9.15 13.47 6.71
N GLN A 28 -9.30 14.70 7.21
CA GLN A 28 -8.59 15.14 8.40
C GLN A 28 -8.86 14.18 9.57
N GLY A 29 -7.80 13.76 10.27
CA GLY A 29 -7.88 12.79 11.37
C GLY A 29 -7.97 11.32 10.92
N ALA A 30 -7.87 11.03 9.63
CA ALA A 30 -7.77 9.65 9.15
C ALA A 30 -6.51 8.95 9.71
N ILE A 31 -6.61 7.63 9.87
CA ILE A 31 -5.51 6.77 10.30
C ILE A 31 -5.22 5.80 9.18
N GLY A 32 -4.04 5.93 8.57
CA GLY A 32 -3.54 5.04 7.53
C GLY A 32 -2.53 4.05 8.09
N VAL A 33 -2.51 2.84 7.54
CA VAL A 33 -1.48 1.83 7.77
C VAL A 33 -0.67 1.68 6.49
N THR A 34 0.66 1.59 6.57
CA THR A 34 1.45 1.24 5.38
C THR A 34 1.41 -0.27 5.13
N PRO A 35 1.08 -0.75 3.91
CA PRO A 35 1.16 -2.15 3.55
C PRO A 35 2.56 -2.75 3.67
N LEU A 36 3.61 -1.92 3.63
CA LEU A 36 5.00 -2.37 3.67
C LEU A 36 5.41 -2.98 5.02
N THR A 37 4.81 -2.51 6.11
CA THR A 37 5.12 -2.97 7.48
C THR A 37 3.90 -3.36 8.30
N ILE A 38 2.68 -2.99 7.86
CA ILE A 38 1.42 -3.20 8.58
C ILE A 38 1.48 -2.56 9.98
N THR A 39 2.08 -1.37 10.05
CA THR A 39 2.19 -0.56 11.26
C THR A 39 1.60 0.84 11.04
N LEU A 40 1.26 1.52 12.13
CA LEU A 40 0.81 2.92 12.14
C LEU A 40 1.96 3.94 11.96
N THR A 41 3.14 3.50 11.54
CA THR A 41 4.31 4.38 11.52
C THR A 41 4.19 5.40 10.39
N SER A 42 4.44 6.68 10.71
CA SER A 42 4.59 7.78 9.76
C SER A 42 6.01 7.88 9.17
N HIS A 43 6.92 7.00 9.60
CA HIS A 43 8.28 6.96 9.08
C HIS A 43 8.31 6.52 7.61
N PHE A 44 9.31 7.02 6.90
CA PHE A 44 9.61 6.59 5.54
C PHE A 44 10.06 5.13 5.54
N VAL A 45 9.33 4.29 4.81
CA VAL A 45 9.67 2.89 4.58
C VAL A 45 10.24 2.78 3.17
N PRO A 46 11.49 2.32 3.01
CA PRO A 46 12.16 2.34 1.73
C PRO A 46 11.69 1.17 0.85
N ALA A 47 11.95 1.27 -0.46
CA ALA A 47 11.35 0.39 -1.47
C ALA A 47 11.77 -1.07 -1.33
N GLU A 48 12.89 -1.35 -0.68
CA GLU A 48 13.41 -2.69 -0.37
C GLU A 48 12.47 -3.49 0.56
N LYS A 49 11.56 -2.81 1.25
CA LYS A 49 10.49 -3.45 2.04
C LYS A 49 9.25 -3.79 1.22
N ASN A 50 9.18 -3.35 -0.03
CA ASN A 50 8.13 -3.74 -0.95
C ASN A 50 8.50 -5.11 -1.55
N MET A 51 7.75 -6.15 -1.15
CA MET A 51 7.97 -7.53 -1.57
C MET A 51 7.60 -7.76 -3.05
N GLY A 52 6.97 -6.79 -3.69
CA GLY A 52 6.63 -6.82 -5.11
C GLY A 52 5.26 -6.23 -5.39
N ALA A 53 5.22 -5.38 -6.41
CA ALA A 53 3.98 -4.97 -7.05
C ALA A 53 3.57 -5.98 -8.12
N VAL A 54 2.26 -6.18 -8.28
CA VAL A 54 1.68 -7.01 -9.34
C VAL A 54 0.58 -6.23 -10.04
N PHE A 55 0.75 -6.04 -11.34
CA PHE A 55 -0.24 -5.44 -12.22
C PHE A 55 -0.89 -6.53 -13.05
N PHE A 56 -2.23 -6.49 -13.13
CA PHE A 56 -3.02 -7.39 -13.96
C PHE A 56 -3.56 -6.56 -15.12
N PHE A 57 -2.93 -6.71 -16.28
CA PHE A 57 -3.43 -6.21 -17.56
C PHE A 57 -4.22 -7.33 -18.25
N ASP A 58 -5.03 -6.97 -19.25
CA ASP A 58 -6.04 -7.88 -19.85
C ASP A 58 -5.49 -9.27 -20.20
N ASP A 59 -4.27 -9.35 -20.74
CA ASP A 59 -3.63 -10.62 -21.14
C ASP A 59 -2.29 -10.88 -20.42
N GLU A 60 -1.84 -9.99 -19.54
CA GLU A 60 -0.49 -10.07 -18.95
C GLU A 60 -0.46 -9.70 -17.47
N MET A 61 0.28 -10.50 -16.70
CA MET A 61 0.64 -10.17 -15.32
C MET A 61 2.07 -9.62 -15.28
N GLN A 62 2.23 -8.41 -14.75
CA GLN A 62 3.53 -7.78 -14.57
C GLN A 62 3.90 -7.73 -13.09
N TYR A 63 4.95 -8.47 -12.73
CA TYR A 63 5.58 -8.39 -11.41
C TYR A 63 6.76 -7.40 -11.42
N ILE A 64 6.84 -6.54 -10.42
CA ILE A 64 7.96 -5.60 -10.24
C ILE A 64 8.43 -5.64 -8.78
N PRO A 65 9.63 -6.15 -8.48
CA PRO A 65 10.18 -6.18 -7.12
C PRO A 65 10.54 -4.77 -6.64
N TYR A 66 10.55 -4.56 -5.32
CA TYR A 66 11.00 -3.32 -4.69
C TYR A 66 10.36 -2.06 -5.32
N TYR A 67 9.08 -2.16 -5.65
CA TYR A 67 8.45 -1.24 -6.61
C TYR A 67 8.39 0.21 -6.12
N THR A 68 8.04 0.41 -4.85
CA THR A 68 7.92 1.75 -4.29
C THR A 68 8.19 1.79 -2.80
N ALA A 69 8.76 2.92 -2.37
CA ALA A 69 8.81 3.33 -0.98
C ALA A 69 7.49 3.99 -0.57
N ALA A 70 7.16 4.03 0.71
CA ALA A 70 5.96 4.72 1.16
C ALA A 70 6.08 5.22 2.60
N LYS A 71 5.27 6.22 2.95
CA LYS A 71 5.05 6.65 4.33
C LYS A 71 3.60 7.07 4.52
N THR A 72 3.09 6.94 5.72
CA THR A 72 1.80 7.54 6.06
C THR A 72 2.02 9.02 6.40
N LEU A 73 1.23 9.90 5.79
CA LEU A 73 1.24 11.35 6.02
C LEU A 73 -0.22 11.81 6.13
N ASP A 74 -0.58 12.40 7.27
CA ASP A 74 -1.94 12.88 7.57
C ASP A 74 -3.06 11.85 7.32
N GLY A 75 -2.75 10.57 7.56
CA GLY A 75 -3.67 9.45 7.36
C GLY A 75 -3.67 8.86 5.94
N GLY A 76 -3.02 9.51 4.98
CA GLY A 76 -2.85 9.03 3.60
C GLY A 76 -1.57 8.23 3.43
N LEU A 77 -1.58 7.24 2.54
CA LEU A 77 -0.35 6.54 2.15
C LEU A 77 0.31 7.29 1.00
N THR A 78 1.43 7.95 1.29
CA THR A 78 2.16 8.74 0.31
C THR A 78 3.37 7.98 -0.23
N MET A 79 3.61 8.10 -1.54
CA MET A 79 4.71 7.45 -2.23
C MET A 79 5.33 8.35 -3.32
N PRO A 80 6.58 8.09 -3.75
CA PRO A 80 7.15 8.76 -4.91
C PRO A 80 6.35 8.47 -6.19
N VAL A 81 6.63 9.22 -7.25
CA VAL A 81 6.04 8.97 -8.57
C VAL A 81 6.42 7.55 -9.03
N PRO A 82 5.45 6.70 -9.39
CA PRO A 82 5.75 5.34 -9.81
C PRO A 82 6.63 5.31 -11.07
N SER A 83 7.59 4.38 -11.11
CA SER A 83 8.58 4.28 -12.19
C SER A 83 7.97 4.00 -13.56
N ASN A 84 6.83 3.32 -13.60
CA ASN A 84 6.05 3.01 -14.80
C ASN A 84 4.83 3.94 -14.97
N ILE A 85 4.86 5.19 -14.49
CA ILE A 85 3.73 6.13 -14.54
C ILE A 85 3.07 6.26 -15.92
N LYS A 86 3.85 6.12 -17.01
CA LYS A 86 3.33 6.17 -18.40
C LYS A 86 2.36 5.04 -18.73
N SER A 87 2.52 3.89 -18.07
CA SER A 87 1.65 2.72 -18.23
C SER A 87 0.45 2.75 -17.27
N LEU A 88 0.46 3.64 -16.27
CA LEU A 88 -0.59 3.74 -15.27
C LEU A 88 -1.63 4.79 -15.66
N LYS A 89 -2.89 4.35 -15.77
CA LYS A 89 -4.03 5.25 -15.98
C LYS A 89 -4.58 5.72 -14.64
N SER A 90 -3.97 6.76 -14.07
CA SER A 90 -4.52 7.46 -12.89
C SER A 90 -5.63 8.43 -13.28
N VAL A 91 -6.63 8.61 -12.41
CA VAL A 91 -7.76 9.53 -12.66
C VAL A 91 -7.29 10.99 -12.67
N LYS A 92 -6.31 11.31 -11.81
CA LYS A 92 -5.69 12.63 -11.67
C LYS A 92 -4.22 12.46 -11.26
N PRO A 93 -3.33 13.44 -11.55
CA PRO A 93 -1.95 13.41 -11.10
C PRO A 93 -1.84 13.18 -9.58
N GLY A 94 -1.05 12.17 -9.19
CA GLY A 94 -0.85 11.78 -7.80
C GLY A 94 -2.03 11.05 -7.14
N PHE A 95 -3.13 10.79 -7.85
CA PHE A 95 -4.24 9.98 -7.35
C PHE A 95 -4.03 8.51 -7.71
N TYR A 96 -3.59 7.70 -6.75
CA TYR A 96 -3.19 6.30 -7.00
C TYR A 96 -4.05 5.26 -6.28
N HIS A 97 -5.19 5.65 -5.72
CA HIS A 97 -6.08 4.76 -4.96
C HIS A 97 -6.51 3.51 -5.75
N CYS A 98 -6.71 3.62 -7.06
CA CYS A 98 -7.05 2.48 -7.91
C CYS A 98 -5.95 1.40 -7.98
N PHE A 99 -4.74 1.69 -7.54
CA PHE A 99 -3.59 0.78 -7.54
C PHE A 99 -3.20 0.29 -6.15
N ASP A 100 -4.00 0.54 -5.12
CA ASP A 100 -3.72 0.18 -3.72
C ASP A 100 -3.30 -1.30 -3.57
N TYR A 101 -4.02 -2.21 -4.22
CA TYR A 101 -3.67 -3.63 -4.19
C TYR A 101 -2.46 -3.95 -5.05
N SER A 102 -2.37 -3.38 -6.26
CA SER A 102 -1.29 -3.69 -7.20
C SER A 102 0.08 -3.28 -6.68
N PHE A 103 0.20 -2.09 -6.10
CA PHE A 103 1.49 -1.55 -5.65
C PHE A 103 2.13 -2.32 -4.48
N PHE A 104 1.32 -3.05 -3.71
CA PHE A 104 1.75 -3.73 -2.49
C PHE A 104 1.32 -5.20 -2.46
N TYR A 105 0.98 -5.78 -3.61
CA TYR A 105 0.34 -7.09 -3.73
C TYR A 105 1.03 -8.17 -2.91
N CYS A 106 2.35 -8.33 -3.05
CA CYS A 106 3.10 -9.38 -2.35
C CYS A 106 3.15 -9.15 -0.83
N ASN A 107 3.23 -7.90 -0.37
CA ASN A 107 3.14 -7.59 1.06
C ASN A 107 1.75 -7.93 1.63
N LEU A 108 0.68 -7.71 0.87
CA LEU A 108 -0.67 -8.05 1.28
C LEU A 108 -0.88 -9.57 1.34
N VAL A 109 -0.37 -10.32 0.36
CA VAL A 109 -0.38 -11.79 0.37
C VAL A 109 0.32 -12.33 1.62
N GLU A 110 1.51 -11.82 1.93
CA GLU A 110 2.23 -12.21 3.15
C GLU A 110 1.46 -11.84 4.42
N ASN A 111 0.83 -10.66 4.46
CA ASN A 111 0.03 -10.28 5.61
C ASN A 111 -1.20 -11.18 5.81
N VAL A 112 -1.88 -11.56 4.72
CA VAL A 112 -3.00 -12.51 4.77
C VAL A 112 -2.52 -13.86 5.30
N ARG A 113 -1.39 -14.38 4.81
CA ARG A 113 -0.79 -15.62 5.30
C ARG A 113 -0.55 -15.56 6.82
N LEU A 114 0.14 -14.51 7.30
CA LEU A 114 0.43 -14.32 8.73
C LEU A 114 -0.84 -14.27 9.58
N ARG A 115 -1.90 -13.61 9.10
CA ARG A 115 -3.18 -13.52 9.80
C ARG A 115 -3.93 -14.85 9.84
N ILE A 116 -3.88 -15.64 8.76
CA ILE A 116 -4.46 -16.99 8.71
C ILE A 116 -3.72 -17.91 9.68
N ASP A 117 -2.39 -17.91 9.64
CA ASP A 117 -1.56 -18.72 10.55
C ASP A 117 -1.82 -18.35 12.01
N SER A 118 -1.89 -17.05 12.33
CA SER A 118 -2.26 -16.55 13.67
C SER A 118 -3.70 -16.92 14.07
N TYR A 119 -4.59 -17.15 13.11
CA TYR A 119 -5.95 -17.61 13.40
C TYR A 119 -6.01 -19.11 13.69
N LEU A 120 -5.30 -19.92 12.89
CA LEU A 120 -5.35 -21.39 12.96
C LEU A 120 -4.46 -22.00 14.06
N ASN A 121 -3.32 -21.38 14.36
CA ASN A 121 -2.36 -21.88 15.37
C ASN A 121 -2.72 -21.44 16.80
N LYS A 122 -4.02 -21.34 17.12
CA LYS A 122 -4.54 -20.95 18.42
C LYS A 122 -5.44 -22.00 19.03
#